data_AF-A0A0E3QRJ0-F1
#
_entry.id   AF-A0A0E3QRJ0-F1
#
_cell.length_a   1.000
_cell.length_b   1.000
_cell.length_c   1.000
_cell.angle_alpha   90.00
_cell.angle_beta   90.00
_cell.angle_gamma   90.00
#
_symmetry.space_group_name_H-M   'P 1'
#
loop_
_entity.id
_entity.type
_entity.pdbx_description
1 polymer ?
#
loop_
_entity_poly.entity_id
_entity_poly.type
_entity_poly.pdbx_seq_one_letter_code
_entity_poly.pdbx_strand_id
1 'polypeptide(L)'
;MNVRKRYLDEGLPHALLDKPRSGQPVKYTEKHVAEIIALACSGSPHGSKRWSLSLLTEELRKKEGFETIGKESVRLILKKAKLNLG
;
A
#
# COMPACT_ATOMS: atom_id res chain seq x y z
N MET A 1 18.03 21.86 11.65
CA MET A 1 17.48 22.65 10.52
C MET A 1 18.28 23.95 10.45
N ASN A 2 19.14 24.16 9.46
CA ASN A 2 20.02 25.34 9.41
C ASN A 2 19.42 26.39 8.47
N VAL A 3 18.51 27.21 9.00
CA VAL A 3 17.79 28.26 8.25
C VAL A 3 18.78 29.29 7.66
N ARG A 4 19.84 29.63 8.40
CA ARG A 4 20.88 30.58 7.96
C ARG A 4 21.58 30.10 6.68
N LYS A 5 21.94 28.82 6.60
CA LYS A 5 22.60 28.26 5.40
C LYS A 5 21.67 28.28 4.18
N ARG A 6 20.42 27.80 4.34
CA ARG A 6 19.42 27.81 3.26
C ARG A 6 19.11 29.22 2.76
N TYR A 7 19.11 30.22 3.64
CA TYR A 7 18.93 31.61 3.25
C TYR A 7 20.06 32.12 2.37
N LEU A 8 21.31 31.81 2.74
CA LEU A 8 22.49 32.21 1.95
C LEU A 8 22.54 31.51 0.59
N ASP A 9 22.19 30.23 0.53
CA ASP A 9 22.33 29.40 -0.68
C ASP A 9 21.11 29.52 -1.64
N GLU A 10 19.89 29.65 -1.12
CA GLU A 10 18.63 29.50 -1.89
C GLU A 10 17.63 30.66 -1.69
N GLY A 11 17.96 31.64 -0.84
CA GLY A 11 17.14 32.82 -0.56
C GLY A 11 16.03 32.62 0.48
N LEU A 12 15.37 33.73 0.85
CA LEU A 12 14.31 33.78 1.86
C LEU A 12 13.19 32.74 1.68
N PRO A 13 12.58 32.55 0.49
CA PRO A 13 11.47 31.62 0.36
C PRO A 13 11.88 30.17 0.65
N HIS A 14 13.07 29.73 0.24
CA HIS A 14 13.58 28.37 0.48
C HIS A 14 14.09 28.14 1.91
N ALA A 15 14.44 29.21 2.61
CA ALA A 15 14.80 29.15 4.02
C ALA A 15 13.58 28.92 4.92
N LEU A 16 12.44 29.51 4.54
CA LEU A 16 11.18 29.47 5.27
C LEU A 16 10.29 28.28 4.89
N LEU A 17 10.27 27.90 3.61
CA LEU A 17 9.41 26.84 3.10
C LEU A 17 10.16 25.51 3.02
N ASP A 18 9.50 24.44 3.46
CA ASP A 18 10.00 23.09 3.23
C ASP A 18 9.82 22.71 1.76
N LYS A 19 10.82 22.00 1.22
CA LYS A 19 10.75 21.44 -0.13
C LYS A 19 9.66 20.37 -0.20
N PRO A 20 9.03 20.17 -1.37
CA PRO A 20 8.10 19.07 -1.58
C PRO A 20 8.72 17.74 -1.17
N ARG A 21 8.03 16.98 -0.32
CA ARG A 21 8.45 15.63 0.06
C ARG A 21 7.87 14.66 -0.95
N SER A 22 8.69 13.80 -1.54
CA SER A 22 8.25 12.77 -2.51
C SER A 22 7.40 11.66 -1.89
N GLY A 23 7.24 11.64 -0.55
CA GLY A 23 6.53 10.59 0.17
C GLY A 23 7.23 9.23 0.09
N GLN A 24 6.61 8.20 0.70
CA GLN A 24 7.06 6.83 0.55
C GLN A 24 6.61 6.28 -0.81
N PRO A 25 7.49 5.60 -1.56
CA PRO A 25 7.10 4.98 -2.83
C PRO A 25 6.03 3.92 -2.62
N VAL A 26 5.17 3.75 -3.63
CA VAL A 26 4.11 2.73 -3.60
C VAL A 26 4.75 1.35 -3.56
N LYS A 27 4.45 0.58 -2.52
CA LYS A 27 5.03 -0.76 -2.29
C LYS A 27 4.51 -1.83 -3.26
N TYR A 28 3.24 -1.75 -3.67
CA TYR A 28 2.60 -2.74 -4.53
C TYR A 28 2.35 -2.17 -5.91
N THR A 29 2.85 -2.84 -6.94
CA THR A 29 2.65 -2.48 -8.34
C THR A 29 1.22 -2.79 -8.79
N GLU A 30 0.85 -2.33 -9.98
CA GLU A 30 -0.45 -2.67 -10.59
C GLU A 30 -0.62 -4.18 -10.77
N LYS A 31 0.46 -4.91 -11.08
CA LYS A 31 0.45 -6.38 -11.17
C LYS A 31 0.11 -7.02 -9.83
N HIS A 32 0.74 -6.54 -8.75
CA HIS A 32 0.44 -7.02 -7.39
C HIS A 32 -1.02 -6.75 -7.01
N VAL A 33 -1.54 -5.57 -7.38
CA VAL A 33 -2.94 -5.21 -7.14
C VAL A 33 -3.89 -6.14 -7.90
N ALA A 34 -3.63 -6.38 -9.19
CA ALA A 34 -4.44 -7.27 -10.01
C ALA A 34 -4.47 -8.70 -9.44
N GLU A 35 -3.34 -9.18 -8.93
CA GLU A 35 -3.26 -10.50 -8.32
C GLU A 35 -4.05 -10.61 -7.01
N ILE A 36 -4.01 -9.59 -6.15
CA ILE A 36 -4.83 -9.52 -4.93
C ILE A 36 -6.32 -9.56 -5.28
N ILE A 37 -6.72 -8.80 -6.30
CA ILE A 37 -8.11 -8.75 -6.78
C ILE A 37 -8.52 -10.12 -7.34
N ALA A 38 -7.68 -10.75 -8.17
CA ALA A 38 -7.95 -12.06 -8.73
C ALA A 38 -8.14 -13.12 -7.66
N LEU A 39 -7.31 -13.12 -6.60
CA LEU A 39 -7.45 -14.02 -5.47
C LEU A 39 -8.75 -13.75 -4.70
N ALA A 40 -9.08 -12.48 -4.44
CA ALA A 40 -10.31 -12.13 -3.72
C ALA A 40 -11.58 -12.51 -4.50
N CYS A 41 -11.53 -12.49 -5.84
CA CYS A 41 -12.62 -12.90 -6.71
C CYS A 41 -12.69 -14.42 -6.94
N SER A 42 -11.66 -15.18 -6.59
CA SER A 42 -11.66 -16.64 -6.74
C SER A 42 -12.49 -17.33 -5.66
N GLY A 43 -12.80 -18.61 -5.85
CA GLY A 43 -13.44 -19.43 -4.82
C GLY A 43 -12.60 -19.46 -3.54
N SER A 44 -13.27 -19.31 -2.39
CA SER A 44 -12.63 -19.44 -1.07
C SER A 44 -12.22 -20.90 -0.83
N PRO A 45 -11.07 -21.16 -0.16
CA PRO A 45 -10.64 -22.51 0.14
C PRO A 45 -11.61 -23.24 1.08
N HIS A 46 -11.52 -24.58 1.05
CA HIS A 46 -12.45 -25.50 1.69
C HIS A 46 -12.63 -25.18 3.18
N GLY A 47 -13.88 -25.05 3.62
CA GLY A 47 -14.24 -24.74 5.02
C GLY A 47 -14.60 -23.28 5.30
N SER A 48 -14.41 -22.35 4.34
CA SER A 48 -14.86 -20.96 4.46
C SER A 48 -15.88 -20.59 3.39
N LYS A 49 -17.03 -20.02 3.80
CA LYS A 49 -18.07 -19.53 2.87
C LYS A 49 -17.62 -18.30 2.05
N ARG A 50 -16.61 -17.56 2.53
CA ARG A 50 -16.10 -16.33 1.92
C ARG A 50 -14.64 -16.08 2.30
N TRP A 51 -13.94 -15.30 1.49
CA TRP A 51 -12.64 -14.74 1.87
C TRP A 51 -12.80 -13.78 3.05
N SER A 52 -12.07 -14.05 4.14
CA SER A 52 -11.82 -13.05 5.19
C SER A 52 -10.52 -12.31 4.89
N LEU A 53 -10.38 -11.08 5.40
CA LEU A 53 -9.13 -10.33 5.25
C LEU A 53 -7.93 -11.06 5.86
N SER A 54 -8.13 -11.81 6.95
CA SER A 54 -7.05 -12.59 7.58
C SER A 54 -6.62 -13.74 6.66
N LEU A 55 -7.59 -14.47 6.12
CA LEU A 55 -7.33 -15.60 5.22
C LEU A 55 -6.64 -15.15 3.92
N LEU A 56 -7.09 -14.03 3.34
CA LEU A 56 -6.43 -13.43 2.18
C LEU A 56 -5.00 -13.01 2.48
N THR A 57 -4.76 -12.40 3.64
CA THR A 57 -3.41 -11.95 4.01
C THR A 57 -2.47 -13.14 4.16
N GLU A 58 -2.92 -14.21 4.82
CA GLU A 58 -2.12 -15.43 4.99
C GLU A 58 -1.85 -16.13 3.67
N GLU A 59 -2.83 -16.21 2.75
CA GLU A 59 -2.58 -16.80 1.44
C GLU A 59 -1.71 -15.93 0.53
N LEU A 60 -1.85 -14.61 0.60
CA LEU A 60 -0.98 -13.72 -0.16
C LEU A 60 0.47 -13.82 0.32
N ARG A 61 0.72 -13.93 1.63
CA ARG A 61 2.08 -14.07 2.18
C ARG A 61 2.85 -15.29 1.68
N LYS A 62 2.16 -16.33 1.21
CA LYS A 62 2.80 -17.53 0.63
C LYS A 62 3.29 -17.30 -0.80
N LYS A 63 2.90 -16.20 -1.44
CA LYS A 63 3.29 -15.85 -2.80
C LYS A 63 4.49 -14.89 -2.79
N GLU A 64 5.34 -15.03 -3.80
CA GLU A 64 6.50 -14.16 -3.98
C GLU A 64 6.05 -12.69 -4.14
N GLY A 65 6.69 -11.79 -3.39
CA GLY A 65 6.43 -10.35 -3.43
C GLY A 65 5.35 -9.85 -2.45
N PHE A 66 4.77 -10.74 -1.64
CA PHE A 66 3.74 -10.43 -0.65
C PHE A 66 4.08 -10.85 0.78
N GLU A 67 5.31 -11.26 1.06
CA GLU A 67 5.77 -11.80 2.34
C GLU A 67 5.52 -10.82 3.51
N THR A 68 5.56 -9.52 3.20
CA THR A 68 5.36 -8.44 4.18
C THR A 68 4.03 -7.72 3.98
N ILE A 69 3.06 -8.34 3.31
CA ILE A 69 1.72 -7.77 3.19
C ILE A 69 0.97 -7.87 4.52
N GLY A 70 0.30 -6.76 4.85
CA GLY A 70 -0.53 -6.63 6.03
C GLY A 70 -2.01 -6.52 5.65
N LYS A 71 -2.86 -6.85 6.62
CA LYS A 71 -4.33 -6.81 6.50
C LYS A 71 -4.85 -5.48 5.97
N GLU A 72 -4.28 -4.36 6.43
CA GLU A 72 -4.67 -3.02 5.98
C GLU A 72 -4.32 -2.74 4.52
N SER A 73 -3.18 -3.24 4.02
CA SER A 73 -2.82 -3.12 2.61
C SER A 73 -3.84 -3.84 1.74
N VAL A 74 -4.20 -5.07 2.11
CA VAL A 74 -5.23 -5.86 1.42
C VAL A 74 -6.57 -5.13 1.44
N ARG A 75 -7.01 -4.64 2.61
CA ARG A 75 -8.27 -3.89 2.76
C ARG A 75 -8.32 -2.64 1.88
N LEU A 76 -7.26 -1.85 1.86
CA LEU A 76 -7.20 -0.62 1.05
C LEU A 76 -7.22 -0.92 -0.45
N ILE A 77 -6.50 -1.96 -0.88
CA ILE A 77 -6.48 -2.39 -2.28
C ILE A 77 -7.87 -2.85 -2.73
N LEU A 78 -8.53 -3.69 -1.93
CA LEU A 78 -9.88 -4.18 -2.23
C LEU A 78 -10.92 -3.06 -2.19
N LYS A 79 -10.81 -2.12 -1.24
CA LYS A 79 -11.67 -0.94 -1.18
C LYS A 79 -11.54 -0.08 -2.44
N LYS A 80 -10.31 0.13 -2.94
CA LYS A 80 -10.07 0.85 -4.20
C LYS A 80 -10.68 0.12 -5.40
N ALA A 81 -10.68 -1.21 -5.37
CA ALA A 81 -11.34 -2.07 -6.36
C ALA A 81 -12.86 -2.23 -6.17
N LYS A 82 -13.47 -1.54 -5.19
CA LYS A 82 -14.90 -1.66 -4.83
C LYS A 82 -15.35 -3.08 -4.41
N LEU A 83 -14.42 -3.92 -3.97
CA LEU A 83 -14.71 -5.25 -3.44
C LEU A 83 -14.92 -5.15 -1.92
N ASN A 84 -16.17 -5.32 -1.49
CA ASN A 84 -16.52 -5.33 -0.07
C ASN A 84 -16.59 -6.77 0.44
N LEU A 85 -15.50 -7.24 1.06
CA LEU A 85 -15.43 -8.59 1.63
C LEU A 85 -16.05 -8.74 3.02
N GLY A 86 -16.89 -7.77 3.44
CA GLY A 86 -17.64 -7.81 4.70
C GLY A 86 -16.83 -7.36 5.90
#